data_AF-A0A4Q4BC31-F1
#
_entry.id   AF-A0A4Q4BC31-F1
#
_cell.length_a   1.000
_cell.length_b   1.000
_cell.length_c   1.000
_cell.angle_alpha   90.00
_cell.angle_beta   90.00
_cell.angle_gamma   90.00
#
_symmetry.space_group_name_H-M   'P 1'
#
loop_
_entity.id
_entity.type
_entity.pdbx_description
1 polymer ?
#
loop_
_entity_poly.entity_id
_entity_poly.type
_entity_poly.pdbx_seq_one_letter_code
_entity_poly.pdbx_strand_id
1 'polypeptide(L)'
;MALFNFRRKEEAAPATGSLETFLQGYSIEVMPRTAEKVDSFRDILPTGTRVYIANIESPIEEMTATAKRIVDEGFDVMPHFPARIIRDKATLFDWVARYKDVGVKQGLILAGNPAAQVGDYSSSMELLESGAFTGFERLHVAGHPEGNKDIDPDGSDRMVMEAARWKSAFAERTDARMAMTTQFCFEAQPVIDWVNRLQAEGIKLPVHIGIAGPAKLQT
;
A
#
# COMPACT_ATOMS: atom_id res chain seq x y z
N MET A 1 -3.98 43.47 -26.01
CA MET A 1 -2.90 42.84 -25.24
C MET A 1 -3.51 42.25 -23.99
N ALA A 2 -3.57 40.92 -23.88
CA ALA A 2 -4.15 40.25 -22.72
C ALA A 2 -3.07 40.11 -21.63
N LEU A 3 -3.29 40.76 -20.49
CA LEU A 3 -2.48 40.60 -19.28
C LEU A 3 -2.78 39.23 -18.67
N PHE A 4 -1.86 38.29 -18.85
CA PHE A 4 -1.87 37.04 -18.10
C PHE A 4 -1.53 37.34 -16.63
N ASN A 5 -2.54 37.31 -15.76
CA ASN A 5 -2.34 37.29 -14.31
C ASN A 5 -1.76 35.92 -13.93
N PHE A 6 -0.44 35.85 -13.82
CA PHE A 6 0.20 34.76 -13.09
C PHE A 6 -0.27 34.82 -11.65
N ARG A 7 -1.05 33.82 -11.23
CA ARG A 7 -1.49 33.63 -9.85
C ARG A 7 -0.25 33.72 -8.96
N ARG A 8 -0.22 34.71 -8.07
CA ARG A 8 0.85 34.91 -7.10
C ARG A 8 1.01 33.61 -6.33
N LYS A 9 2.24 33.07 -6.27
CA LYS A 9 2.57 31.91 -5.44
C LYS A 9 2.18 32.28 -4.01
N GLU A 10 1.10 31.72 -3.48
CA GLU A 10 0.78 31.85 -2.07
C GLU A 10 2.01 31.36 -1.29
N GLU A 11 2.52 32.20 -0.40
CA GLU A 11 3.57 31.77 0.53
C GLU A 11 3.03 30.58 1.29
N ALA A 12 3.74 29.45 1.22
CA ALA A 12 3.37 28.27 1.97
C ALA A 12 3.28 28.67 3.44
N ALA A 13 2.11 28.44 4.05
CA ALA A 13 1.93 28.69 5.47
C ALA A 13 3.06 28.00 6.24
N PRO A 14 3.63 28.63 7.27
CA PRO A 14 4.72 28.04 8.04
C PRO A 14 4.32 26.65 8.51
N ALA A 15 5.20 25.67 8.29
CA ALA A 15 4.97 24.29 8.72
C ALA A 15 4.71 24.29 10.23
N THR A 16 3.46 24.01 10.59
CA THR A 16 3.02 23.89 11.98
C THR A 16 3.56 22.58 12.55
N GLY A 17 3.75 22.48 13.88
CA GLY A 17 4.15 21.22 14.53
C GLY A 17 3.17 20.05 14.27
N SER A 18 1.95 20.35 13.80
CA SER A 18 0.99 19.35 13.33
C SER A 18 1.43 18.64 12.06
N LEU A 19 2.13 19.31 11.14
CA LEU A 19 2.65 18.68 9.92
C LEU A 19 3.78 17.71 10.26
N GLU A 20 4.72 18.13 11.11
CA GLU A 20 5.78 17.24 11.59
C GLU A 20 5.21 15.99 12.24
N THR A 21 4.23 16.15 13.15
CA THR A 21 3.53 15.04 13.80
C THR A 21 2.83 14.14 12.78
N PHE A 22 2.18 14.71 11.77
CA PHE A 22 1.49 13.96 10.72
C PHE A 22 2.45 13.14 9.86
N LEU A 23 3.69 13.61 9.64
CA LEU A 23 4.71 12.91 8.86
C LEU A 23 5.51 11.88 9.69
N GLN A 24 5.30 11.79 11.00
CA GLN A 24 5.99 10.80 11.82
C GLN A 24 5.64 9.38 11.37
N GLY A 25 6.67 8.56 11.16
CA GLY A 25 6.49 7.18 10.69
C GLY A 25 6.04 7.07 9.23
N TYR A 26 6.33 8.08 8.41
CA TYR A 26 6.10 7.99 6.96
C TYR A 26 6.82 6.78 6.36
N SER A 27 6.33 6.39 5.19
CA SER A 27 6.86 5.29 4.39
C SER A 27 7.02 5.74 2.94
N ILE A 28 7.82 5.01 2.17
CA ILE A 28 7.94 5.20 0.72
C ILE A 28 7.58 3.93 -0.03
N GLU A 29 7.28 4.05 -1.32
CA GLU A 29 7.07 2.92 -2.21
C GLU A 29 8.05 2.97 -3.38
N VAL A 30 8.61 1.82 -3.74
CA VAL A 30 9.49 1.66 -4.89
C VAL A 30 9.10 0.43 -5.70
N MET A 31 9.43 0.46 -6.99
CA MET A 31 9.52 -0.77 -7.79
C MET A 31 10.95 -1.30 -7.74
N PRO A 32 11.18 -2.62 -7.92
CA PRO A 32 12.53 -3.18 -8.01
C PRO A 32 13.48 -2.40 -8.94
N ARG A 33 13.08 -2.17 -10.20
CA ARG A 33 13.82 -1.34 -11.19
C ARG A 33 14.14 0.09 -10.74
N THR A 34 13.37 0.65 -9.81
CA THR A 34 13.61 1.99 -9.25
C THR A 34 14.60 1.89 -8.10
N ALA A 35 14.47 0.88 -7.24
CA ALA A 35 15.40 0.60 -6.16
C ALA A 35 16.83 0.32 -6.68
N GLU A 36 16.98 -0.31 -7.83
CA GLU A 36 18.28 -0.52 -8.50
C GLU A 36 19.03 0.78 -8.82
N LYS A 37 18.31 1.90 -9.00
CA LYS A 37 18.91 3.21 -9.31
C LYS A 37 19.27 4.01 -8.06
N VAL A 38 18.88 3.53 -6.89
CA VAL A 38 19.27 4.09 -5.60
C VAL A 38 20.54 3.35 -5.18
N ASP A 39 21.64 4.06 -4.92
CA ASP A 39 22.89 3.42 -4.48
C ASP A 39 22.78 2.86 -3.05
N SER A 40 22.16 3.63 -2.15
CA SER A 40 21.95 3.30 -0.74
C SER A 40 20.71 4.03 -0.21
N PHE A 41 19.73 3.29 0.32
CA PHE A 41 18.57 3.88 1.00
C PHE A 41 18.96 4.58 2.29
N ARG A 42 20.07 4.17 2.93
CA ARG A 42 20.60 4.81 4.16
C ARG A 42 20.97 6.27 3.95
N ASP A 43 21.26 6.65 2.71
CA ASP A 43 21.71 8.00 2.38
C ASP A 43 20.53 8.96 2.17
N ILE A 44 19.33 8.41 1.97
CA ILE A 44 18.13 9.18 1.58
C ILE A 44 16.92 8.97 2.52
N LEU A 45 16.96 7.98 3.41
CA LEU A 45 15.90 7.68 4.35
C LEU A 45 16.42 7.61 5.80
N PRO A 46 15.64 8.10 6.78
CA PRO A 46 15.86 7.81 8.19
C PRO A 46 15.79 6.31 8.46
N THR A 47 16.67 5.81 9.33
CA THR A 47 16.66 4.40 9.78
C THR A 47 15.29 3.99 10.33
N GLY A 48 14.85 2.78 10.01
CA GLY A 48 13.53 2.27 10.42
C GLY A 48 12.36 2.74 9.56
N THR A 49 12.60 3.56 8.52
CA THR A 49 11.56 3.89 7.53
C THR A 49 11.05 2.61 6.86
N ARG A 50 9.73 2.48 6.72
CA ARG A 50 9.13 1.39 5.96
C ARG A 50 9.23 1.66 4.45
N VAL A 51 9.65 0.66 3.71
CA VAL A 51 9.70 0.67 2.24
C VAL A 51 8.76 -0.38 1.67
N TYR A 52 7.75 0.07 0.94
CA TYR A 52 6.88 -0.78 0.15
C TYR A 52 7.59 -1.17 -1.15
N ILE A 53 7.43 -2.43 -1.58
CA ILE A 53 7.92 -2.88 -2.88
C ILE A 53 6.72 -3.27 -3.74
N ALA A 54 6.45 -2.44 -4.74
CA ALA A 54 5.38 -2.67 -5.68
C ALA A 54 5.68 -3.87 -6.57
N ASN A 55 4.78 -4.85 -6.59
CA ASN A 55 4.83 -6.01 -7.46
C ASN A 55 3.84 -5.85 -8.62
N ILE A 56 4.36 -5.53 -9.80
CA ILE A 56 3.59 -5.36 -11.04
C ILE A 56 4.00 -6.49 -11.99
N GLU A 57 3.63 -7.72 -11.63
CA GLU A 57 3.97 -8.93 -12.38
C GLU A 57 5.49 -9.19 -12.49
N SER A 58 6.26 -8.73 -11.51
CA SER A 58 7.70 -9.01 -11.41
C SER A 58 7.95 -10.45 -10.96
N PRO A 59 9.00 -11.13 -11.46
CA PRO A 59 9.44 -12.41 -10.93
C PRO A 59 9.70 -12.35 -9.42
N ILE A 60 9.34 -13.41 -8.69
CA ILE A 60 9.49 -13.44 -7.23
C ILE A 60 10.97 -13.32 -6.80
N GLU A 61 11.90 -13.78 -7.62
CA GLU A 61 13.35 -13.67 -7.39
C GLU A 61 13.80 -12.20 -7.36
N GLU A 62 13.32 -11.38 -8.29
CA GLU A 62 13.62 -9.94 -8.36
C GLU A 62 13.05 -9.20 -7.14
N MET A 63 11.81 -9.55 -6.78
CA MET A 63 11.14 -8.99 -5.61
C MET A 63 11.86 -9.36 -4.31
N THR A 64 12.26 -10.62 -4.16
CA THR A 64 12.94 -11.12 -2.96
C THR A 64 14.36 -10.56 -2.86
N ALA A 65 15.08 -10.41 -3.98
CA ALA A 65 16.39 -9.78 -4.01
C ALA A 65 16.32 -8.30 -3.60
N THR A 66 15.31 -7.57 -4.10
CA THR A 66 15.06 -6.18 -3.70
C THR A 66 14.73 -6.09 -2.21
N ALA A 67 13.85 -6.96 -1.72
CA ALA A 67 13.49 -7.01 -0.30
C ALA A 67 14.69 -7.30 0.59
N LYS A 68 15.49 -8.31 0.25
CA LYS A 68 16.71 -8.67 0.96
C LYS A 68 17.65 -7.49 1.08
N ARG A 69 17.92 -6.80 -0.04
CA ARG A 69 18.81 -5.65 -0.06
C ARG A 69 18.34 -4.57 0.92
N ILE A 70 17.06 -4.21 0.87
CA ILE A 70 16.51 -3.14 1.72
C ILE A 70 16.50 -3.56 3.21
N VAL A 71 16.24 -4.85 3.50
CA VAL A 71 16.39 -5.39 4.86
C VAL A 71 17.85 -5.33 5.34
N ASP A 72 18.82 -5.75 4.51
CA ASP A 72 20.25 -5.68 4.84
C ASP A 72 20.73 -4.23 5.05
N GLU A 73 20.06 -3.27 4.40
CA GLU A 73 20.26 -1.84 4.60
C GLU A 73 19.63 -1.31 5.92
N GLY A 74 18.85 -2.11 6.64
CA GLY A 74 18.33 -1.82 7.98
C GLY A 74 16.93 -1.20 7.99
N PHE A 75 16.14 -1.43 6.94
CA PHE A 75 14.78 -0.91 6.81
C PHE A 75 13.72 -2.00 6.93
N ASP A 76 12.53 -1.60 7.38
CA ASP A 76 11.34 -2.44 7.31
C ASP A 76 10.85 -2.53 5.86
N VAL A 77 10.55 -3.74 5.39
CA VAL A 77 10.09 -3.96 4.01
C VAL A 77 8.68 -4.53 4.00
N MET A 78 7.85 -4.00 3.10
CA MET A 78 6.47 -4.43 2.88
C MET A 78 6.21 -4.71 1.39
N PRO A 79 6.52 -5.92 0.88
CA PRO A 79 6.23 -6.27 -0.50
C PRO A 79 4.73 -6.38 -0.75
N HIS A 80 4.32 -6.11 -2.00
CA HIS A 80 2.95 -6.30 -2.45
C HIS A 80 2.71 -7.78 -2.78
N PHE A 81 1.54 -8.28 -2.39
CA PHE A 81 1.00 -9.57 -2.76
C PHE A 81 -0.28 -9.35 -3.58
N PRO A 82 -0.20 -9.30 -4.92
CA PRO A 82 -1.36 -9.15 -5.78
C PRO A 82 -2.04 -10.50 -5.98
N ALA A 83 -3.24 -10.67 -5.44
CA ALA A 83 -4.00 -11.92 -5.50
C ALA A 83 -4.12 -12.47 -6.92
N ARG A 84 -4.49 -11.62 -7.88
CA ARG A 84 -4.84 -12.04 -9.25
C ARG A 84 -3.66 -12.52 -10.09
N ILE A 85 -2.42 -12.37 -9.63
CA ILE A 85 -1.23 -12.90 -10.30
C ILE A 85 -0.68 -14.17 -9.63
N ILE A 86 -1.19 -14.51 -8.44
CA ILE A 86 -0.75 -15.67 -7.68
C ILE A 86 -1.53 -16.89 -8.16
N ARG A 87 -0.81 -17.85 -8.74
CA ARG A 87 -1.38 -19.05 -9.39
C ARG A 87 -2.27 -19.87 -8.46
N ASP A 88 -1.74 -20.22 -7.28
CA ASP A 88 -2.37 -21.18 -6.38
C ASP A 88 -1.83 -21.03 -4.94
N LYS A 89 -2.37 -21.84 -4.02
CA LYS A 89 -1.94 -21.85 -2.61
C LYS A 89 -0.46 -22.19 -2.43
N ALA A 90 0.09 -23.13 -3.21
CA ALA A 90 1.49 -23.51 -3.08
C ALA A 90 2.42 -22.33 -3.43
N THR A 91 2.09 -21.61 -4.49
CA THR A 91 2.78 -20.39 -4.92
C THR A 91 2.73 -19.30 -3.84
N LEU A 92 1.56 -19.06 -3.24
CA LEU A 92 1.43 -18.09 -2.15
C LEU A 92 2.35 -18.43 -0.96
N PHE A 93 2.34 -19.70 -0.53
CA PHE A 93 3.16 -20.15 0.59
C PHE A 93 4.67 -20.08 0.28
N ASP A 94 5.08 -20.41 -0.94
CA ASP A 94 6.46 -20.25 -1.41
C ASP A 94 6.89 -18.78 -1.38
N TRP A 95 6.08 -17.86 -1.91
CA TRP A 95 6.39 -16.44 -1.89
C TRP A 95 6.55 -15.92 -0.47
N VAL A 96 5.62 -16.26 0.43
CA VAL A 96 5.70 -15.85 1.84
C VAL A 96 6.94 -16.43 2.52
N ALA A 97 7.29 -17.69 2.26
CA ALA A 97 8.50 -18.32 2.82
C ALA A 97 9.78 -17.59 2.36
N ARG A 98 9.92 -17.32 1.05
CA ARG A 98 11.08 -16.60 0.50
C ARG A 98 11.26 -15.21 1.10
N TYR A 99 10.16 -14.49 1.32
CA TYR A 99 10.22 -13.19 1.99
C TYR A 99 10.66 -13.32 3.45
N LYS A 100 10.14 -14.31 4.19
CA LYS A 100 10.58 -14.57 5.58
C LYS A 100 12.07 -14.90 5.67
N ASP A 101 12.58 -15.70 4.73
CA ASP A 101 13.99 -16.11 4.70
C ASP A 101 14.94 -14.92 4.55
N VAL A 102 14.46 -13.81 3.98
CA VAL A 102 15.23 -12.57 3.84
C VAL A 102 14.84 -11.50 4.87
N GLY A 103 14.13 -11.89 5.93
CA GLY A 103 13.82 -11.02 7.07
C GLY A 103 12.59 -10.13 6.91
N VAL A 104 11.79 -10.31 5.84
CA VAL A 104 10.51 -9.60 5.69
C VAL A 104 9.49 -10.18 6.66
N LYS A 105 8.76 -9.28 7.33
CA LYS A 105 7.72 -9.63 8.31
C LYS A 105 6.41 -8.91 8.06
N GLN A 106 6.28 -8.22 6.95
CA GLN A 106 5.17 -7.33 6.66
C GLN A 106 4.73 -7.53 5.22
N GLY A 107 3.47 -7.22 4.88
CA GLY A 107 3.00 -7.37 3.50
C GLY A 107 1.81 -6.46 3.20
N LEU A 108 1.74 -5.94 1.97
CA LEU A 108 0.56 -5.27 1.45
C LEU A 108 -0.24 -6.24 0.60
N ILE A 109 -1.43 -6.63 1.08
CA ILE A 109 -2.27 -7.65 0.47
C ILE A 109 -3.37 -6.96 -0.33
N LEU A 110 -3.37 -7.16 -1.64
CA LEU A 110 -4.26 -6.46 -2.57
C LEU A 110 -4.75 -7.38 -3.68
N ALA A 111 -5.82 -7.01 -4.37
CA ALA A 111 -6.35 -7.82 -5.47
C ALA A 111 -5.39 -7.80 -6.68
N GLY A 112 -4.87 -6.63 -7.03
CA GLY A 112 -4.09 -6.42 -8.24
C GLY A 112 -4.98 -6.19 -9.46
N ASN A 113 -4.41 -5.67 -10.53
CA ASN A 113 -5.10 -5.36 -11.77
C ASN A 113 -4.30 -5.82 -13.01
N PRO A 114 -3.88 -7.10 -13.08
CA PRO A 114 -3.25 -7.63 -14.28
C PRO A 114 -4.23 -7.63 -15.45
N ALA A 115 -3.71 -7.73 -16.68
CA ALA A 115 -4.56 -7.79 -17.89
C ALA A 115 -5.51 -9.00 -17.89
N ALA A 116 -5.09 -10.11 -17.27
CA ALA A 116 -5.91 -11.29 -17.03
C ALA A 116 -5.54 -11.91 -15.67
N GLN A 117 -6.54 -12.44 -14.97
CA GLN A 117 -6.29 -13.22 -13.75
C GLN A 117 -5.56 -14.52 -14.13
N VAL A 118 -4.49 -14.82 -13.40
CA VAL A 118 -3.61 -15.98 -13.66
C VAL A 118 -4.04 -17.21 -12.86
N GLY A 119 -4.50 -17.01 -11.63
CA GLY A 119 -4.66 -18.08 -10.66
C GLY A 119 -5.98 -18.09 -9.90
N ASP A 120 -5.98 -18.84 -8.81
CA ASP A 120 -7.17 -19.15 -8.03
C ASP A 120 -7.71 -17.96 -7.21
N TYR A 121 -6.88 -16.95 -6.96
CA TYR A 121 -7.21 -15.84 -6.08
C TYR A 121 -7.70 -14.60 -6.84
N SER A 122 -8.88 -14.11 -6.47
CA SER A 122 -9.54 -12.94 -7.04
C SER A 122 -9.39 -11.68 -6.16
N SER A 123 -9.15 -11.87 -4.85
CA SER A 123 -9.20 -10.79 -3.86
C SER A 123 -8.16 -10.93 -2.74
N SER A 124 -7.86 -9.81 -2.07
CA SER A 124 -7.00 -9.81 -0.87
C SER A 124 -7.59 -10.63 0.28
N MET A 125 -8.91 -10.79 0.33
CA MET A 125 -9.59 -11.48 1.43
C MET A 125 -9.30 -12.98 1.40
N GLU A 126 -9.32 -13.59 0.22
CA GLU A 126 -8.96 -15.00 0.03
C GLU A 126 -7.49 -15.27 0.38
N LEU A 127 -6.58 -14.34 0.04
CA LEU A 127 -5.19 -14.44 0.47
C LEU A 127 -5.07 -14.40 2.00
N LEU A 128 -5.79 -13.50 2.67
CA LEU A 128 -5.79 -13.39 4.13
C LEU A 128 -6.37 -14.65 4.81
N GLU A 129 -7.44 -15.22 4.27
CA GLU A 129 -8.06 -16.45 4.79
C GLU A 129 -7.20 -17.71 4.56
N SER A 130 -6.26 -17.68 3.62
CA SER A 130 -5.41 -18.84 3.28
C SER A 130 -4.54 -19.34 4.44
N GLY A 131 -4.28 -18.48 5.45
CA GLY A 131 -3.34 -18.73 6.54
C GLY A 131 -1.87 -18.56 6.17
N ALA A 132 -1.54 -18.14 4.95
CA ALA A 132 -0.14 -18.04 4.50
C ALA A 132 0.69 -17.04 5.33
N PHE A 133 0.06 -15.96 5.81
CA PHE A 133 0.74 -14.85 6.48
C PHE A 133 0.98 -15.05 7.98
N THR A 134 0.73 -16.24 8.55
CA THR A 134 1.04 -16.51 9.96
C THR A 134 2.50 -16.18 10.28
N GLY A 135 2.74 -15.39 11.33
CA GLY A 135 4.07 -14.92 11.72
C GLY A 135 4.51 -13.61 11.06
N PHE A 136 3.72 -13.02 10.16
CA PHE A 136 3.92 -11.61 9.78
C PHE A 136 3.47 -10.72 10.95
N GLU A 137 4.26 -9.69 11.24
CA GLU A 137 3.98 -8.73 12.31
C GLU A 137 2.93 -7.69 11.89
N ARG A 138 2.79 -7.43 10.58
CA ARG A 138 1.92 -6.37 10.06
C ARG A 138 1.42 -6.66 8.64
N LEU A 139 0.12 -6.51 8.41
CA LEU A 139 -0.51 -6.71 7.11
C LEU A 139 -1.29 -5.47 6.71
N HIS A 140 -0.92 -4.85 5.59
CA HIS A 140 -1.71 -3.76 5.04
C HIS A 140 -2.64 -4.28 3.96
N VAL A 141 -3.71 -3.54 3.71
CA VAL A 141 -4.66 -3.81 2.63
C VAL A 141 -4.99 -2.53 1.88
N ALA A 142 -5.38 -2.63 0.61
CA ALA A 142 -5.75 -1.46 -0.17
C ALA A 142 -7.03 -0.79 0.38
N GLY A 143 -7.02 0.55 0.38
CA GLY A 143 -8.14 1.45 0.62
C GLY A 143 -8.41 2.35 -0.59
N HIS A 144 -9.68 2.70 -0.80
CA HIS A 144 -10.13 3.41 -2.00
C HIS A 144 -11.01 4.62 -1.64
N PRO A 145 -10.40 5.77 -1.28
CA PRO A 145 -11.15 6.96 -0.88
C PRO A 145 -12.10 7.51 -1.93
N GLU A 146 -11.76 7.31 -3.21
CA GLU A 146 -12.53 7.77 -4.37
C GLU A 146 -13.34 6.63 -5.02
N GLY A 147 -13.50 5.50 -4.32
CA GLY A 147 -14.12 4.29 -4.85
C GLY A 147 -13.21 3.50 -5.80
N ASN A 148 -13.72 2.40 -6.34
CA ASN A 148 -12.98 1.55 -7.28
C ASN A 148 -13.94 0.90 -8.29
N LYS A 149 -13.85 1.30 -9.57
CA LYS A 149 -14.74 0.81 -10.64
C LYS A 149 -14.52 -0.65 -11.02
N ASP A 150 -13.36 -1.23 -10.71
CA ASP A 150 -13.12 -2.66 -10.91
C ASP A 150 -13.85 -3.50 -9.85
N ILE A 151 -14.22 -2.88 -8.72
CA ILE A 151 -14.94 -3.52 -7.62
C ILE A 151 -16.43 -3.17 -7.66
N ASP A 152 -16.77 -1.91 -7.91
CA ASP A 152 -18.13 -1.38 -8.03
C ASP A 152 -18.31 -0.72 -9.42
N PRO A 153 -18.61 -1.49 -10.49
CA PRO A 153 -18.72 -0.96 -11.86
C PRO A 153 -19.86 0.05 -12.06
N ASP A 154 -20.86 0.03 -11.18
CA ASP A 154 -21.97 0.98 -11.15
C ASP A 154 -21.57 2.36 -10.57
N GLY A 155 -20.33 2.51 -10.11
CA GLY A 155 -19.83 3.73 -9.48
C GLY A 155 -20.31 3.92 -8.05
N SER A 156 -20.97 2.92 -7.45
CA SER A 156 -21.24 2.89 -6.02
C SER A 156 -19.97 2.55 -5.24
N ASP A 157 -20.11 2.42 -3.93
CA ASP A 157 -19.03 1.98 -3.03
C ASP A 157 -19.47 0.79 -2.16
N ARG A 158 -20.52 0.07 -2.58
CA ARG A 158 -21.13 -0.97 -1.77
C ARG A 158 -20.15 -2.10 -1.50
N MET A 159 -19.49 -2.61 -2.54
CA MET A 159 -18.58 -3.74 -2.44
C MET A 159 -17.24 -3.34 -1.80
N VAL A 160 -16.71 -2.14 -2.09
CA VAL A 160 -15.53 -1.63 -1.36
C VAL A 160 -15.80 -1.44 0.13
N MET A 161 -16.99 -0.96 0.52
CA MET A 161 -17.36 -0.84 1.94
C MET A 161 -17.61 -2.20 2.60
N GLU A 162 -18.22 -3.16 1.89
CA GLU A 162 -18.36 -4.53 2.37
C GLU A 162 -16.99 -5.18 2.62
N ALA A 163 -16.05 -5.04 1.67
CA ALA A 163 -14.68 -5.50 1.83
C ALA A 163 -13.98 -4.82 3.02
N ALA A 164 -14.21 -3.52 3.23
CA ALA A 164 -13.67 -2.77 4.37
C ALA A 164 -14.18 -3.31 5.71
N ARG A 165 -15.48 -3.62 5.83
CA ARG A 165 -16.06 -4.28 7.02
C ARG A 165 -15.48 -5.67 7.22
N TRP A 166 -15.37 -6.47 6.16
CA TRP A 166 -14.78 -7.80 6.24
C TRP A 166 -13.34 -7.74 6.77
N LYS A 167 -12.51 -6.82 6.24
CA LYS A 167 -11.12 -6.60 6.66
C LYS A 167 -11.03 -6.17 8.14
N SER A 168 -11.94 -5.29 8.58
CA SER A 168 -12.04 -4.88 9.99
C SER A 168 -12.40 -6.07 10.89
N ALA A 169 -13.40 -6.87 10.51
CA ALA A 169 -13.80 -8.05 11.27
C ALA A 169 -12.72 -9.15 11.27
N PHE A 170 -11.88 -9.23 10.23
CA PHE A 170 -10.73 -10.13 10.20
C PHE A 170 -9.67 -9.69 11.22
N ALA A 171 -9.38 -8.39 11.29
CA ALA A 171 -8.44 -7.85 12.28
C ALA A 171 -8.94 -8.03 13.72
N GLU A 172 -10.26 -7.94 13.98
CA GLU A 172 -10.82 -8.13 15.32
C GLU A 172 -10.81 -9.59 15.80
N ARG A 173 -10.80 -10.57 14.88
CA ARG A 173 -10.82 -12.01 15.20
C ARG A 173 -9.47 -12.70 15.12
N THR A 174 -8.41 -11.97 14.80
CA THR A 174 -7.04 -12.50 14.65
C THR A 174 -6.05 -11.64 15.43
N ASP A 175 -4.80 -12.08 15.51
CA ASP A 175 -3.67 -11.33 16.06
C ASP A 175 -2.98 -10.42 15.02
N ALA A 176 -3.52 -10.36 13.80
CA ALA A 176 -2.93 -9.60 12.70
C ALA A 176 -3.01 -8.08 12.98
N ARG A 177 -1.86 -7.41 13.01
CA ARG A 177 -1.82 -5.94 13.04
C ARG A 177 -2.10 -5.42 11.63
N MET A 178 -3.31 -4.91 11.42
CA MET A 178 -3.75 -4.45 10.12
C MET A 178 -3.88 -2.94 10.00
N ALA A 179 -3.70 -2.44 8.78
CA ALA A 179 -4.01 -1.07 8.40
C ALA A 179 -4.45 -1.02 6.92
N MET A 180 -5.16 0.04 6.53
CA MET A 180 -5.44 0.33 5.14
C MET A 180 -4.39 1.29 4.60
N THR A 181 -3.88 1.04 3.40
CA THR A 181 -3.09 2.00 2.62
C THR A 181 -3.93 2.47 1.44
N THR A 182 -4.15 3.78 1.30
CA THR A 182 -4.96 4.29 0.20
C THR A 182 -4.19 4.20 -1.12
N GLN A 183 -4.92 4.05 -2.23
CA GLN A 183 -4.38 4.45 -3.53
C GLN A 183 -3.94 5.92 -3.50
N PHE A 184 -3.08 6.35 -4.42
CA PHE A 184 -2.71 7.76 -4.54
C PHE A 184 -3.95 8.65 -4.65
N CYS A 185 -3.98 9.69 -3.82
CA CYS A 185 -4.99 10.73 -3.86
C CYS A 185 -4.33 12.08 -4.16
N PHE A 186 -5.00 12.90 -4.95
CA PHE A 186 -4.57 14.27 -5.27
C PHE A 186 -5.36 15.33 -4.50
N GLU A 187 -6.52 14.96 -3.95
CA GLU A 187 -7.40 15.85 -3.18
C GLU A 187 -7.55 15.36 -1.74
N ALA A 188 -7.51 16.28 -0.79
CA ALA A 188 -7.63 15.95 0.62
C ALA A 188 -9.08 15.62 1.02
N GLN A 189 -10.08 16.28 0.43
CA GLN A 189 -11.48 16.15 0.86
C GLN A 189 -12.04 14.73 0.68
N PRO A 190 -11.83 14.03 -0.45
CA PRO A 190 -12.28 12.64 -0.59
C PRO A 190 -11.68 11.71 0.47
N VAL A 191 -10.42 11.93 0.85
CA VAL A 191 -9.76 11.15 1.91
C VAL A 191 -10.40 11.41 3.27
N ILE A 192 -10.66 12.67 3.62
CA ILE A 192 -11.30 13.06 4.88
C ILE A 192 -12.70 12.46 4.98
N ASP A 193 -13.52 12.61 3.94
CA ASP A 193 -14.89 12.11 3.90
C ASP A 193 -14.92 10.58 4.01
N TRP A 194 -14.00 9.91 3.30
CA TRP A 194 -13.86 8.46 3.37
C TRP A 194 -13.48 7.97 4.77
N VAL A 195 -12.47 8.58 5.41
CA VAL A 195 -12.06 8.22 6.78
C VAL A 195 -13.19 8.45 7.79
N ASN A 196 -13.89 9.57 7.71
CA ASN A 196 -15.05 9.87 8.56
C ASN A 196 -16.16 8.81 8.37
N ARG A 197 -16.40 8.40 7.13
CA ARG A 197 -17.37 7.35 6.83
C ARG A 197 -16.94 5.99 7.37
N LEU A 198 -15.67 5.59 7.21
CA LEU A 198 -15.17 4.34 7.80
C LEU A 198 -15.44 4.32 9.31
N GLN A 199 -15.16 5.42 10.01
CA GLN A 199 -15.44 5.54 11.45
C GLN A 199 -16.93 5.44 11.78
N ALA A 200 -17.79 6.16 11.04
CA ALA A 200 -19.24 6.10 11.22
C ALA A 200 -19.80 4.68 11.01
N GLU A 201 -19.13 3.89 10.17
CA GLU A 201 -19.47 2.51 9.84
C GLU A 201 -18.82 1.46 10.76
N GLY A 202 -18.13 1.92 11.82
CA GLY A 202 -17.49 1.07 12.83
C GLY A 202 -16.20 0.40 12.36
N ILE A 203 -15.62 0.83 11.24
CA ILE A 203 -14.36 0.31 10.71
C ILE A 203 -13.20 1.00 11.44
N LYS A 204 -12.43 0.22 12.19
CA LYS A 204 -11.38 0.73 13.12
C LYS A 204 -9.95 0.58 12.60
N LEU A 205 -9.78 0.14 11.36
CA LEU A 205 -8.46 -0.04 10.77
C LEU A 205 -7.75 1.32 10.63
N PRO A 206 -6.50 1.46 11.11
CA PRO A 206 -5.69 2.64 10.84
C PRO A 206 -5.55 2.87 9.34
N VAL A 207 -5.47 4.14 8.92
CA VAL A 207 -5.33 4.53 7.51
C VAL A 207 -3.98 5.20 7.29
N HIS A 208 -3.20 4.66 6.36
CA HIS A 208 -2.02 5.28 5.77
C HIS A 208 -2.41 5.94 4.45
N ILE A 209 -2.23 7.25 4.35
CA ILE A 209 -2.61 8.03 3.16
C ILE A 209 -1.48 7.94 2.14
N GLY A 210 -1.78 7.37 0.97
CA GLY A 210 -0.90 7.34 -0.19
C GLY A 210 -0.90 8.69 -0.90
N ILE A 211 0.27 9.34 -0.94
CA ILE A 211 0.47 10.63 -1.61
C ILE A 211 1.40 10.40 -2.79
N ALA A 212 1.00 10.84 -3.98
CA ALA A 212 1.88 10.80 -5.13
C ALA A 212 3.10 11.69 -4.91
N GLY A 213 4.30 11.13 -5.06
CA GLY A 213 5.53 11.92 -5.04
C GLY A 213 5.59 12.93 -6.20
N PRO A 214 6.49 13.93 -6.15
CA PRO A 214 6.65 14.89 -7.24
C PRO A 214 6.95 14.17 -8.56
N ALA A 215 5.98 14.16 -9.48
CA ALA A 215 6.09 13.55 -10.79
C ALA A 215 6.24 14.61 -11.88
N LYS A 216 6.91 14.26 -12.98
CA LYS A 216 6.85 15.07 -14.21
C LYS A 216 5.48 14.81 -14.85
N LEU A 217 4.84 15.83 -15.42
CA LEU A 217 3.54 15.73 -16.12
C LEU A 217 3.44 14.66 -17.23
N GLN A 218 4.55 14.01 -17.59
CA GLN A 218 4.65 13.00 -18.65
C GLN A 218 4.57 11.55 -18.15
N THR A 219 4.45 11.33 -16.84
CA THR A 219 4.18 10.02 -16.24
C THR A 219 2.75 9.96 -15.74
#